data_AF-A0A9E2ZEH7-F1
#
_entry.id   AF-A0A9E2ZEH7-F1
#
_cell.length_a   1.000
_cell.length_b   1.000
_cell.length_c   1.000
_cell.angle_alpha   90.00
_cell.angle_beta   90.00
_cell.angle_gamma   90.00
#
_symmetry.space_group_name_H-M   'P 1'
#
loop_
_entity.id
_entity.type
_entity.pdbx_description
1 polymer ?
#
loop_
_entity_poly.entity_id
_entity_poly.type
_entity_poly.pdbx_seq_one_letter_code
_entity_poly.pdbx_strand_id
1 'polypeptide(L)' 'MPADQLSVTFAALADPTRRAILARLAQGEATVNELAEPFPVSLPAISR' A
#
# COMPACT_ATOMS: atom_id res chain seq x y z
N MET A 1 6.75 -18.55 16.26
CA MET A 1 7.33 -17.22 16.51
C MET A 1 6.55 -16.23 15.67
N PRO A 2 5.90 -15.21 16.25
CA PRO A 2 5.37 -14.12 15.42
C PRO A 2 6.53 -13.53 14.62
N ALA A 3 6.29 -13.19 13.35
CA ALA A 3 7.29 -12.49 12.56
C ALA A 3 7.66 -11.19 13.27
N ASP A 4 8.96 -10.90 13.37
CA ASP A 4 9.41 -9.64 13.94
C ASP A 4 8.91 -8.47 13.08
N GLN A 5 8.90 -7.27 13.67
CA GLN A 5 8.34 -6.09 13.03
C GLN A 5 8.97 -5.81 11.64
N LEU A 6 10.28 -6.03 11.50
CA LEU A 6 10.98 -5.79 10.25
C LEU A 6 10.55 -6.78 9.17
N SER A 7 10.40 -8.06 9.54
CA SER A 7 9.83 -9.08 8.65
C SER A 7 8.42 -8.74 8.18
N VAL A 8 7.57 -8.19 9.06
CA VAL A 8 6.21 -7.73 8.69
C VAL A 8 6.25 -6.54 7.75
N THR A 9 7.12 -5.55 8.00
CA THR A 9 7.28 -4.38 7.11
C THR A 9 7.74 -4.80 5.72
N PHE A 10 8.75 -5.66 5.61
CA PHE A 10 9.22 -6.14 4.32
C PHE A 10 8.18 -7.00 3.58
N ALA A 11 7.40 -7.81 4.32
CA ALA A 11 6.28 -8.54 3.72
C ALA A 11 5.22 -7.60 3.12
N ALA A 12 4.89 -6.49 3.80
CA ALA A 12 3.98 -5.48 3.25
C ALA A 12 4.56 -4.78 2.01
N LEU A 13 5.87 -4.53 1.98
CA LEU A 13 6.55 -3.93 0.82
C LEU A 13 6.72 -4.91 -0.34
N ALA A 14 6.53 -6.22 -0.15
CA ALA A 14 6.62 -7.20 -1.22
C ALA A 14 5.47 -7.06 -2.23
N ASP A 15 4.34 -6.48 -1.84
CA ASP A 15 3.20 -6.25 -2.72
C ASP A 15 3.41 -5.05 -3.66
N PRO A 16 3.31 -5.23 -5.00
CA PRO A 16 3.54 -4.15 -5.97
C PRO A 16 2.54 -3.00 -5.85
N THR A 17 1.29 -3.28 -5.49
CA THR A 17 0.24 -2.26 -5.31
C THR A 17 0.58 -1.36 -4.12
N ARG A 18 0.98 -1.93 -2.98
CA ARG A 18 1.45 -1.18 -1.80
C ARG A 18 2.66 -0.30 -2.13
N ARG A 19 3.64 -0.81 -2.89
CA ARG A 19 4.79 0.01 -3.31
C ARG A 19 4.38 1.18 -4.19
N ALA A 20 3.44 0.97 -5.11
CA ALA A 20 2.95 2.03 -5.98
C ALA A 20 2.15 3.10 -5.20
N ILE A 21 1.34 2.69 -4.22
CA ILE A 21 0.66 3.61 -3.30
C ILE A 21 1.67 4.46 -2.53
N LEU A 22 2.69 3.83 -1.95
CA LEU A 22 3.74 4.55 -1.21
C LEU A 22 4.51 5.52 -2.12
N ALA A 23 4.82 5.11 -3.35
CA ALA A 23 5.48 5.99 -4.32
C ALA A 23 4.63 7.21 -4.67
N ARG A 24 3.30 7.07 -4.81
CA ARG A 24 2.38 8.19 -5.04
C ARG A 24 2.28 9.13 -3.85
N LEU A 25 2.22 8.59 -2.63
CA LEU A 25 2.19 9.37 -1.40
C LEU A 25 3.50 10.10 -1.12
N ALA A 26 4.63 9.55 -1.58
CA ALA A 26 5.92 10.23 -1.50
C ALA A 26 5.98 11.52 -2.35
N GLN A 27 5.08 11.67 -3.34
CA GLN A 27 4.96 12.90 -4.14
C GLN A 27 4.03 13.94 -3.50
N GLY A 28 3.33 13.58 -2.42
CA GLY A 28 2.38 14.44 -1.73
C GLY A 28 1.10 13.72 -1.36
N GLU A 29 0.24 14.42 -0.62
CA GLU A 29 -1.04 13.88 -0.15
C GLU A 29 -1.93 13.43 -1.32
N ALA A 30 -2.74 12.40 -1.05
CA ALA A 30 -3.72 11.85 -1.97
C ALA A 30 -4.86 11.23 -1.18
N THR A 31 -6.07 11.34 -1.71
CA THR A 31 -7.25 10.67 -1.19
C THR A 31 -7.22 9.17 -1.53
N VAL A 32 -7.96 8.36 -0.76
CA VAL A 32 -8.06 6.92 -1.00
C VAL A 32 -8.61 6.60 -2.39
N ASN A 33 -9.50 7.45 -2.92
CA ASN A 33 -10.05 7.28 -4.27
C ASN A 33 -8.99 7.52 -5.35
N GLU A 34 -8.16 8.57 -5.21
CA GLU A 34 -7.05 8.84 -6.13
C GLU A 34 -5.99 7.72 -6.09
N LEU A 35 -5.76 7.12 -4.92
CA LEU A 35 -4.86 5.98 -4.79
C LEU A 35 -5.44 4.69 -5.40
N ALA A 36 -6.75 4.58 -5.52
CA ALA A 36 -7.43 3.38 -6.03
C ALA A 36 -7.64 3.37 -7.53
N GLU A 37 -7.75 4.55 -8.15
CA GLU A 37 -7.98 4.71 -9.60
C GLU A 37 -7.10 3.82 -10.50
N PRO A 38 -5.78 3.66 -10.27
CA PRO A 38 -4.93 2.90 -11.18
C PRO A 38 -4.97 1.38 -10.96
N PHE A 39 -5.71 0.87 -9.97
CA PHE A 39 -5.70 -0.55 -9.61
C PHE A 39 -7.09 -1.19 -9.75
N PRO A 40 -7.19 -2.41 -10.29
CA PRO A 40 -8.45 -3.15 -10.36
C PRO A 40 -8.77 -3.83 -9.02
N VAL A 41 -8.75 -3.08 -7.91
CA VAL A 41 -9.01 -3.58 -6.56
C VAL A 41 -10.10 -2.77 -5.87
N SER A 42 -10.73 -3.35 -4.86
CA SER A 42 -11.75 -2.64 -4.10
C SER A 42 -11.14 -1.61 -3.14
N LEU A 43 -11.86 -0.53 -2.84
CA LEU A 43 -11.41 0.48 -1.85
C LEU A 43 -11.02 -0.13 -0.48
N PRO A 44 -11.75 -1.12 0.07
CA PRO A 44 -11.34 -1.80 1.32
C PRO A 44 -10.03 -2.60 1.20
N ALA A 45 -9.59 -2.94 0.00
CA ALA A 45 -8.30 -3.59 -0.21
C ALA A 45 -7.14 -2.59 -0.05
N ILE A 46 -7.38 -1.30 -0.28
CA ILE A 46 -6.39 -0.23 -0.14
C ILE A 46 -6.38 0.35 1.28
N SER A 47 -7.53 0.45 1.94
CA SER A 47 -7.65 1.05 3.28
C SER A 47 -7.20 0.15 4.45
N ARG A 48 -6.63 -1.03 4.18
CA ARG A 48 -6.19 -2.02 5.19
C ARG A 48 -4.67 -2.16 5.24
#